data_AF-A0A8J7XNT5-F1
#
_entry.id   AF-A0A8J7XNT5-F1
#
_cell.length_a   1.000
_cell.length_b   1.000
_cell.length_c   1.000
_cell.angle_alpha   90.00
_cell.angle_beta   90.00
_cell.angle_gamma   90.00
#
_symmetry.space_group_name_H-M   'P 1'
#
loop_
_entity.id
_entity.type
_entity.pdbx_description
1 polymer ?
#
loop_
_entity_poly.entity_id
_entity_poly.type
_entity_poly.pdbx_seq_one_letter_code
_entity_poly.pdbx_strand_id
1 'polypeptide(L)'
;MKKLVIASLRKSAGKTSFIVGMIKALQNQKIGYMKPFGDRLLYRKKRLWDYDSALIANIFGLKEDPENITIAFEHSKVRYMYDEEGIKKKLNEMAANIGEGKNTVIVEGGKDLICGVSIHLDPLSVARYLKGELILVISGDEDSIVDDITFVKKCYNMSGVTFKG
;
A
#
# COMPACT_ATOMS: atom_id res chain seq x y z
N MET A 1 -10.39 -13.85 -0.35
CA MET A 1 -9.09 -13.36 0.14
C MET A 1 -9.25 -11.94 0.66
N LYS A 2 -8.72 -11.63 1.85
CA LYS A 2 -8.77 -10.28 2.44
C LYS A 2 -7.71 -9.38 1.81
N LYS A 3 -7.97 -8.08 1.73
CA LYS A 3 -6.99 -7.08 1.25
C LYS A 3 -6.90 -5.98 2.30
N LEU A 4 -5.75 -5.85 2.94
CA LEU A 4 -5.50 -4.86 3.99
C LEU A 4 -4.66 -3.73 3.39
N VAL A 5 -5.22 -2.52 3.31
CA VAL A 5 -4.51 -1.34 2.82
C VAL A 5 -3.96 -0.59 4.02
N ILE A 6 -2.63 -0.51 4.12
CA ILE A 6 -1.94 0.13 5.24
C ILE A 6 -1.47 1.50 4.79
N ALA A 7 -1.98 2.54 5.44
CA ALA A 7 -1.71 3.92 5.09
C ALA A 7 -1.24 4.72 6.30
N SER A 8 -0.75 5.93 6.07
CA SER A 8 -0.37 6.85 7.14
C SER A 8 -0.57 8.28 6.67
N LEU A 9 -0.67 9.23 7.60
CA LEU A 9 -0.74 10.65 7.27
C LEU A 9 0.63 11.26 7.03
N ARG A 10 1.67 10.64 7.60
CA ARG A 10 3.04 11.14 7.58
C ARG A 10 4.00 10.09 7.05
N LYS A 11 5.05 10.57 6.39
CA LYS A 11 6.20 9.74 6.05
C LYS A 11 6.84 9.22 7.33
N SER A 12 7.36 7.99 7.29
CA SER A 12 8.06 7.36 8.42
C SER A 12 7.21 7.14 9.68
N ALA A 13 5.87 7.08 9.56
CA ALA A 13 4.97 6.77 10.68
C ALA A 13 5.07 5.33 11.22
N GLY A 14 5.97 4.50 10.69
CA GLY A 14 6.14 3.12 11.11
C GLY A 14 5.31 2.08 10.33
N LYS A 15 4.72 2.44 9.18
CA LYS A 15 3.95 1.51 8.32
C LYS A 15 4.65 0.18 8.07
N THR A 16 5.89 0.22 7.58
CA THR A 16 6.65 -0.98 7.24
C THR A 16 6.93 -1.84 8.47
N SER A 17 7.25 -1.24 9.62
CA SER A 17 7.43 -1.96 10.88
C SER A 17 6.13 -2.60 11.37
N PHE A 18 5.01 -1.89 11.26
CA PHE A 18 3.67 -2.39 11.55
C PHE A 18 3.33 -3.60 10.66
N ILE A 19 3.59 -3.50 9.35
CA ILE A 19 3.40 -4.60 8.39
C ILE A 19 4.25 -5.82 8.75
N VAL A 20 5.54 -5.64 9.07
CA VAL A 20 6.40 -6.74 9.52
C VAL A 20 5.82 -7.42 10.77
N GLY A 21 5.36 -6.63 11.75
CA GLY A 21 4.68 -7.12 12.95
C GLY A 21 3.41 -7.90 12.63
N MET A 22 2.56 -7.37 11.75
CA MET A 22 1.33 -8.02 11.31
C MET A 22 1.59 -9.36 10.61
N ILE A 23 2.53 -9.40 9.65
CA ILE A 23 2.85 -10.64 8.93
C ILE A 23 3.39 -11.68 9.93
N LYS A 24 4.23 -11.27 10.88
CA LYS A 24 4.70 -12.16 11.96
C LYS A 24 3.56 -12.63 12.88
N ALA A 25 2.60 -11.78 13.21
CA ALA A 25 1.45 -12.19 14.02
C ALA A 25 0.52 -13.16 13.25
N LEU A 26 0.49 -13.06 11.92
CA LEU A 26 -0.31 -13.89 11.01
C LEU A 26 0.47 -15.08 10.43
N GLN A 27 1.51 -15.58 11.12
CA GLN A 27 2.41 -16.64 10.62
C GLN A 27 1.72 -17.90 10.07
N ASN A 28 0.53 -18.23 10.54
CA ASN A 28 -0.25 -19.38 10.06
C ASN A 28 -1.05 -19.11 8.77
N GLN A 29 -0.99 -17.89 8.24
CA GLN A 29 -1.66 -17.48 7.01
C GLN A 29 -0.64 -17.26 5.90
N LYS A 30 -1.03 -17.64 4.67
CA LYS A 30 -0.26 -17.26 3.49
C LYS A 30 -0.58 -15.80 3.17
N ILE A 31 0.44 -14.95 3.18
CA ILE A 31 0.31 -13.50 3.00
C ILE A 31 0.96 -13.06 1.68
N GLY A 32 0.23 -12.27 0.90
CA GLY A 32 0.76 -11.53 -0.23
C GLY A 32 1.11 -10.11 0.17
N TYR A 33 2.06 -9.50 -0.52
CA TYR A 33 2.47 -8.12 -0.27
C TYR A 33 2.57 -7.37 -1.59
N MET A 34 2.05 -6.14 -1.62
CA MET A 34 2.22 -5.20 -2.71
C MET A 34 2.40 -3.77 -2.21
N LYS A 35 3.14 -2.97 -2.96
CA LYS A 35 3.27 -1.52 -2.79
C LYS A 35 3.08 -0.87 -4.16
N PRO A 36 1.83 -0.58 -4.56
CA PRO A 36 1.50 -0.22 -5.94
C PRO A 36 2.26 1.01 -6.44
N PHE A 37 2.45 2.00 -5.58
CA PHE A 37 3.20 3.20 -5.88
C PHE A 37 4.45 3.28 -5.01
N GLY A 38 5.60 3.08 -5.64
CA GLY A 38 6.91 3.14 -4.99
C GLY A 38 7.37 4.59 -4.84
N ASP A 39 8.04 4.88 -3.72
CA ASP A 39 8.55 6.21 -3.40
C ASP A 39 10.00 6.18 -2.90
N ARG A 40 10.60 4.99 -2.79
CA ARG A 40 11.99 4.78 -2.35
C ARG A 40 12.70 3.81 -3.30
N LEU A 41 13.11 4.31 -4.46
CA LEU A 41 13.74 3.51 -5.51
C LEU A 41 15.07 2.90 -5.05
N LEU A 42 15.23 1.60 -5.26
CA LEU A 42 16.39 0.79 -4.93
C LEU A 42 16.76 -0.07 -6.14
N TYR A 43 17.95 0.11 -6.70
CA TYR A 43 18.43 -0.77 -7.78
C TYR A 43 19.19 -1.96 -7.19
N ARG A 44 18.70 -3.18 -7.43
CA ARG A 44 19.30 -4.42 -6.91
C ARG A 44 19.14 -5.57 -7.89
N LYS A 45 20.21 -6.33 -8.11
CA LYS A 45 20.24 -7.48 -9.04
C LYS A 45 19.66 -7.15 -10.43
N LYS A 46 20.07 -6.00 -10.99
CA LYS A 46 19.61 -5.46 -12.28
C LYS A 46 18.11 -5.16 -12.37
N ARG A 47 17.41 -5.05 -11.24
CA ARG A 47 15.98 -4.75 -11.18
C ARG A 47 15.71 -3.53 -10.29
N LEU A 48 14.64 -2.80 -10.62
CA LEU A 48 14.16 -1.67 -9.83
C LEU A 48 13.21 -2.18 -8.76
N TRP A 49 13.53 -1.89 -7.51
CA TRP A 49 12.74 -2.20 -6.33
C TRP A 49 12.28 -0.92 -5.66
N ASP A 50 11.16 -1.00 -4.94
CA ASP A 50 10.97 -0.11 -3.80
C ASP A 50 11.72 -0.69 -2.59
N TYR A 51 12.35 0.17 -1.79
CA TYR A 51 13.12 -0.23 -0.62
C TYR A 51 12.28 -1.06 0.36
N ASP A 52 11.04 -0.65 0.62
CA ASP A 52 10.16 -1.32 1.58
C ASP A 52 9.73 -2.68 1.00
N SER A 53 9.42 -2.73 -0.30
CA SER A 53 9.17 -3.99 -1.02
C SER A 53 10.35 -4.96 -0.94
N ALA A 54 11.58 -4.48 -1.14
CA ALA A 54 12.77 -5.31 -1.03
C ALA A 54 13.00 -5.81 0.40
N LEU A 55 12.74 -4.98 1.40
CA LEU A 55 12.85 -5.34 2.81
C LEU A 55 11.86 -6.45 3.17
N ILE A 56 10.57 -6.27 2.86
CA ILE A 56 9.53 -7.28 3.12
C ILE A 56 9.85 -8.58 2.40
N ALA A 57 10.27 -8.50 1.13
CA ALA A 57 10.62 -9.70 0.36
C ALA A 57 11.80 -10.46 0.99
N ASN A 58 12.82 -9.77 1.49
CA ASN A 58 13.94 -10.42 2.16
C ASN A 58 13.54 -11.05 3.50
N ILE A 59 12.69 -10.37 4.31
CA ILE A 59 12.29 -10.86 5.63
C ILE A 59 11.43 -12.12 5.52
N PHE A 60 10.53 -12.18 4.54
CA PHE A 60 9.54 -13.27 4.43
C PHE A 60 9.81 -14.24 3.28
N GLY A 61 10.94 -14.09 2.58
CA GLY A 61 11.32 -15.00 1.49
C GLY A 61 10.37 -14.97 0.29
N LEU A 62 9.76 -13.81 0.02
CA LEU A 62 8.87 -13.61 -1.12
C LEU A 62 9.67 -13.77 -2.42
N LYS A 63 9.09 -14.49 -3.39
CA LYS A 63 9.76 -14.84 -4.67
C LYS A 63 9.22 -14.03 -5.86
N GLU A 64 8.29 -13.13 -5.59
CA GLU A 64 7.65 -12.28 -6.58
C GLU A 64 8.65 -11.33 -7.23
N ASP A 65 8.53 -11.17 -8.55
CA ASP A 65 9.29 -10.15 -9.27
C ASP A 65 8.88 -8.75 -8.79
N PRO A 66 9.82 -7.80 -8.65
CA PRO A 66 9.50 -6.46 -8.15
C PRO A 66 8.46 -5.71 -8.99
N GLU A 67 8.41 -5.97 -10.29
CA GLU A 67 7.41 -5.42 -11.22
C GLU A 67 5.98 -5.92 -10.93
N ASN A 68 5.86 -7.07 -10.25
CA ASN A 68 4.59 -7.57 -9.75
C ASN A 68 4.24 -6.96 -8.38
N ILE A 69 5.17 -6.32 -7.67
CA ILE A 69 4.96 -5.73 -6.34
C ILE A 69 4.75 -4.21 -6.42
N THR A 70 5.28 -3.54 -7.45
CA THR A 70 5.18 -2.09 -7.65
C THR A 70 4.86 -1.75 -9.10
N ILE A 71 3.84 -0.92 -9.33
CA ILE A 71 3.40 -0.50 -10.67
C ILE A 71 4.38 0.55 -11.22
N ALA A 72 4.70 1.57 -10.42
CA ALA A 72 5.52 2.68 -10.86
C ALA A 72 6.11 3.48 -9.69
N PHE A 73 7.06 4.34 -10.04
CA PHE A 73 7.74 5.27 -9.11
C PHE A 73 7.54 6.75 -9.48
N GLU A 74 7.03 7.03 -10.67
CA GLU A 74 6.95 8.39 -11.22
C GLU A 74 5.53 8.69 -11.72
N HIS A 75 4.97 9.83 -11.30
CA HIS A 75 3.63 10.25 -11.67
C HIS A 75 3.46 10.46 -13.18
N SER A 76 4.49 11.00 -13.85
CA SER A 76 4.46 11.25 -15.31
C SER A 76 4.29 9.96 -16.10
N LYS A 77 5.03 8.91 -15.76
CA LYS A 77 4.93 7.59 -16.40
C LYS A 77 3.55 6.98 -16.22
N VAL A 78 3.00 7.06 -15.00
CA VAL A 78 1.66 6.54 -14.72
C VAL A 78 0.59 7.28 -15.53
N ARG A 79 0.61 8.62 -15.53
CA ARG A 79 -0.34 9.43 -16.31
C ARG A 79 -0.26 9.18 -17.81
N TYR A 80 0.93 8.87 -18.32
CA TYR A 80 1.11 8.56 -19.73
C TYR A 80 0.56 7.18 -20.10
N MET A 81 0.71 6.20 -19.21
CA MET A 81 0.37 4.81 -19.47
C MET A 81 -1.08 4.43 -19.14
N TYR A 82 -1.71 5.11 -18.18
CA TYR A 82 -2.99 4.68 -17.63
C TYR A 82 -3.92 5.86 -17.38
N ASP A 83 -5.20 5.62 -17.66
CA ASP A 83 -6.33 6.36 -17.09
C ASP A 83 -6.80 5.70 -15.78
N GLU A 84 -7.86 6.23 -15.17
CA GLU A 84 -8.42 5.70 -13.93
C GLU A 84 -8.87 4.23 -14.05
N GLU A 85 -9.58 3.89 -15.13
CA GLU A 85 -10.05 2.52 -15.35
C GLU A 85 -8.87 1.55 -15.54
N GLY A 86 -7.83 1.99 -16.26
CA GLY A 86 -6.58 1.26 -16.44
C GLY A 86 -5.87 0.98 -15.12
N ILE A 87 -5.78 1.98 -14.23
CA ILE A 87 -5.21 1.80 -12.88
C ILE A 87 -6.04 0.83 -12.05
N LYS A 88 -7.35 0.99 -12.05
CA LYS A 88 -8.27 0.09 -11.33
C LYS A 88 -8.14 -1.35 -11.81
N LYS A 89 -8.04 -1.58 -13.13
CA LYS A 89 -7.84 -2.89 -13.72
C LYS A 89 -6.48 -3.47 -13.30
N LYS A 90 -5.40 -2.69 -13.46
CA LYS A 90 -4.04 -3.10 -13.11
C LYS A 90 -3.90 -3.47 -11.64
N LEU A 91 -4.48 -2.67 -10.73
CA LEU A 91 -4.49 -2.97 -9.30
C LEU A 91 -5.20 -4.29 -8.99
N ASN A 92 -6.34 -4.55 -9.62
CA ASN A 92 -7.10 -5.78 -9.38
C ASN A 92 -6.38 -7.02 -9.92
N GLU A 93 -5.78 -6.95 -11.11
CA GLU A 93 -4.95 -8.01 -11.67
C GLU A 93 -3.74 -8.32 -10.78
N MET A 94 -3.04 -7.27 -10.35
CA MET A 94 -1.89 -7.36 -9.45
C MET A 94 -2.27 -8.01 -8.10
N ALA A 95 -3.37 -7.56 -7.49
CA ALA A 95 -3.86 -8.14 -6.24
C ALA A 95 -4.34 -9.59 -6.41
N ALA A 96 -4.93 -9.95 -7.56
CA ALA A 96 -5.34 -11.33 -7.86
C ALA A 96 -4.12 -12.26 -7.99
N ASN A 97 -3.11 -11.86 -8.75
CA ASN A 97 -1.90 -12.65 -8.98
C ASN A 97 -1.10 -12.83 -7.70
N ILE A 98 -0.84 -11.75 -6.95
CA ILE A 98 -0.14 -11.82 -5.66
C ILE A 98 -0.95 -12.59 -4.63
N GLY A 99 -2.27 -12.58 -4.77
CA GLY A 99 -3.21 -13.21 -3.89
C GLY A 99 -3.45 -14.70 -4.11
N GLU A 100 -2.97 -15.26 -5.21
CA GLU A 100 -3.25 -16.64 -5.57
C GLU A 100 -2.77 -17.62 -4.50
N GLY A 101 -3.69 -18.43 -3.97
CA GLY A 101 -3.40 -19.37 -2.88
C GLY A 101 -3.12 -18.72 -1.52
N LYS A 102 -3.40 -17.41 -1.35
CA LYS A 102 -3.15 -16.65 -0.12
C LYS A 102 -4.43 -16.24 0.60
N ASN A 103 -4.35 -16.10 1.92
CA ASN A 103 -5.51 -15.72 2.74
C ASN A 103 -5.74 -14.20 2.72
N THR A 104 -4.63 -13.45 2.72
CA THR A 104 -4.61 -11.99 2.86
C THR A 104 -3.54 -11.39 1.96
N VAL A 105 -3.84 -10.26 1.33
CA VAL A 105 -2.85 -9.40 0.65
C VAL A 105 -2.73 -8.11 1.45
N ILE A 106 -1.51 -7.78 1.85
CA ILE A 106 -1.16 -6.50 2.45
C ILE A 106 -0.76 -5.55 1.33
N VAL A 107 -1.37 -4.38 1.32
CA VAL A 107 -1.14 -3.31 0.36
C VAL A 107 -0.54 -2.13 1.11
N GLU A 108 0.76 -1.91 0.97
CA GLU A 108 1.43 -0.75 1.57
C GLU A 108 1.15 0.50 0.71
N GLY A 109 0.56 1.52 1.33
CA GLY A 109 0.39 2.84 0.72
C GLY A 109 1.70 3.60 0.63
N GLY A 110 1.71 4.70 -0.13
CA GLY A 110 2.87 5.59 -0.25
C GLY A 110 3.23 6.30 1.07
N LYS A 111 4.16 7.25 1.01
CA LYS A 111 4.58 8.07 2.17
C LYS A 111 3.45 8.67 3.01
N ASP A 112 2.32 9.05 2.40
CA ASP A 112 1.19 9.71 3.05
C ASP A 112 -0.12 9.43 2.27
N LEU A 113 -1.25 10.00 2.73
CA LEU A 113 -2.56 9.83 2.10
C LEU A 113 -2.75 10.58 0.78
N ILE A 114 -1.90 11.56 0.46
CA ILE A 114 -2.05 12.39 -0.75
C ILE A 114 -1.15 11.91 -1.89
N CYS A 115 -0.12 11.14 -1.58
CA CYS A 115 0.81 10.58 -2.55
C CYS A 115 0.06 9.66 -3.52
N GLY A 116 0.09 9.99 -4.82
CA GLY A 116 -0.57 9.21 -5.85
C GLY A 116 -2.01 9.62 -6.17
N VAL A 117 -2.59 10.66 -5.53
CA VAL A 117 -3.99 11.08 -5.77
C VAL A 117 -4.23 11.42 -7.24
N SER A 118 -3.34 12.19 -7.88
CA SER A 118 -3.49 12.60 -9.29
C SER A 118 -3.36 11.46 -10.31
N ILE A 119 -3.05 10.25 -9.84
CA ILE A 119 -2.84 9.04 -10.64
C ILE A 119 -3.62 7.84 -10.06
N HIS A 120 -4.57 8.10 -9.17
CA HIS A 120 -5.46 7.09 -8.60
C HIS A 120 -4.76 5.94 -7.84
N LEU A 121 -3.54 6.20 -7.35
CA LEU A 121 -2.74 5.25 -6.55
C LEU A 121 -2.60 5.67 -5.08
N ASP A 122 -3.33 6.68 -4.65
CA ASP A 122 -3.40 7.03 -3.22
C ASP A 122 -4.09 5.91 -2.41
N PRO A 123 -3.83 5.82 -1.11
CA PRO A 123 -4.33 4.71 -0.31
C PRO A 123 -5.87 4.58 -0.28
N LEU A 124 -6.62 5.68 -0.36
CA LEU A 124 -8.08 5.62 -0.35
C LEU A 124 -8.62 5.11 -1.69
N SER A 125 -8.08 5.60 -2.80
CA SER A 125 -8.43 5.10 -4.14
C SER A 125 -8.09 3.61 -4.26
N VAL A 126 -6.89 3.21 -3.83
CA VAL A 126 -6.46 1.81 -3.83
C VAL A 126 -7.38 0.93 -2.98
N ALA A 127 -7.74 1.37 -1.76
CA ALA A 127 -8.69 0.65 -0.92
C ALA A 127 -10.07 0.50 -1.59
N ARG A 128 -10.59 1.56 -2.20
CA ARG A 128 -11.88 1.53 -2.89
C ARG A 128 -11.86 0.57 -4.09
N TYR A 129 -10.86 0.66 -4.96
CA TYR A 129 -10.76 -0.17 -6.16
C TYR A 129 -10.55 -1.64 -5.87
N LEU A 130 -9.81 -1.95 -4.80
CA LEU A 130 -9.56 -3.32 -4.38
C LEU A 130 -10.70 -3.90 -3.53
N LYS A 131 -11.66 -3.06 -3.09
CA LYS A 131 -12.61 -3.39 -2.00
C LYS A 131 -11.87 -3.86 -0.76
N GLY A 132 -10.78 -3.15 -0.43
CA GLY A 132 -9.89 -3.42 0.68
C GLY A 132 -10.34 -2.77 1.98
N GLU A 133 -9.80 -3.30 3.06
CA GLU A 133 -9.96 -2.80 4.42
C GLU A 133 -8.79 -1.85 4.74
N LEU A 134 -9.09 -0.58 5.00
CA LEU A 134 -8.10 0.46 5.29
C LEU A 134 -7.72 0.43 6.77
N ILE A 135 -6.40 0.45 7.03
CA ILE A 135 -5.80 0.64 8.35
C ILE A 135 -4.89 1.88 8.30
N LEU A 136 -5.05 2.79 9.26
CA LEU A 136 -4.24 4.01 9.38
C LEU A 136 -3.21 3.88 10.50
N VAL A 137 -1.93 3.99 10.12
CA VAL A 137 -0.82 4.10 11.06
C VAL A 137 -0.55 5.59 11.30
N ILE A 138 -0.77 6.02 12.54
CA ILE A 138 -0.58 7.39 13.00
C ILE A 138 0.57 7.42 14.00
N SER A 139 1.42 8.44 13.89
CA SER A 139 2.59 8.62 14.75
C SER A 139 2.74 10.10 15.09
N GLY A 140 3.09 10.41 16.32
CA GLY A 140 3.26 11.78 16.78
C GLY A 140 3.22 11.86 18.30
N ASP A 141 3.26 13.07 18.81
CA ASP A 141 2.83 13.39 20.17
C ASP A 141 1.29 13.35 20.27
N GLU A 142 0.77 13.58 21.48
CA GLU A 142 -0.67 13.56 21.76
C GLU A 142 -1.47 14.52 20.86
N ASP A 143 -1.02 15.78 20.77
CA ASP A 143 -1.70 16.81 20.00
C ASP A 143 -1.72 16.48 18.50
N SER A 144 -0.58 16.08 17.94
CA SER A 144 -0.50 15.74 16.51
C SER A 144 -1.30 14.50 16.15
N ILE A 145 -1.42 13.52 17.05
CA ILE A 145 -2.30 12.36 16.84
C ILE A 145 -3.78 12.80 16.80
N VAL A 146 -4.20 13.64 17.75
CA VAL A 146 -5.58 14.15 17.82
C VAL A 146 -5.92 14.98 16.57
N ASP A 147 -5.00 15.84 16.13
CA ASP A 147 -5.15 16.64 14.92
C ASP A 147 -5.23 15.76 13.66
N ASP A 148 -4.33 14.78 13.53
CA ASP A 148 -4.28 13.87 12.38
C ASP A 148 -5.60 13.06 12.27
N ILE A 149 -6.09 12.47 13.37
CA ILE A 149 -7.36 11.72 13.38
C ILE A 149 -8.55 12.65 13.06
N THR A 150 -8.56 13.85 13.64
CA THR A 150 -9.62 14.84 13.42
C THR A 150 -9.64 15.32 11.97
N PHE A 151 -8.46 15.53 11.38
CA PHE A 151 -8.31 15.91 9.97
C PHE A 151 -8.84 14.81 9.06
N VAL A 152 -8.49 13.54 9.30
CA VAL A 152 -9.06 12.41 8.54
C VAL A 152 -10.58 12.43 8.58
N LYS A 153 -11.16 12.54 9.78
CA LYS A 153 -12.61 12.52 9.98
C LYS A 153 -13.32 13.68 9.28
N LYS A 154 -12.72 14.87 9.25
CA LYS A 154 -13.34 16.08 8.69
C LYS A 154 -13.10 16.26 7.19
N CYS A 155 -11.93 15.86 6.68
CA CYS A 155 -11.46 16.27 5.37
C CYS A 155 -11.40 15.12 4.35
N TYR A 156 -11.35 13.86 4.77
CA TYR A 156 -11.29 12.73 3.85
C TYR A 156 -12.65 12.05 3.63
N ASN A 157 -12.98 11.85 2.35
CA ASN A 157 -14.16 11.08 1.96
C ASN A 157 -13.85 9.57 1.99
N MET A 158 -14.25 8.91 3.06
CA MET A 158 -14.13 7.45 3.24
C MET A 158 -15.27 6.65 2.57
N SER A 159 -16.12 7.28 1.74
CA SER A 159 -17.19 6.57 1.04
C SER A 159 -16.63 5.44 0.15
N GLY A 160 -17.23 4.25 0.29
CA GLY A 160 -16.80 3.05 -0.43
C GLY A 160 -15.51 2.42 0.10
N VAL A 161 -14.96 2.91 1.22
CA VAL A 161 -13.80 2.34 1.90
C VAL A 161 -14.24 1.69 3.21
N THR A 162 -13.80 0.46 3.46
CA THR A 162 -14.05 -0.20 4.75
C THR A 162 -12.93 0.18 5.71
N PHE A 163 -13.20 1.04 6.69
CA PHE A 163 -12.21 1.43 7.70
C PHE A 163 -12.16 0.41 8.85
N LYS A 164 -10.95 -0.06 9.21
CA LYS A 164 -10.75 -1.10 10.24
C LYS A 164 -10.01 -0.65 11.49
N GLY A 165 -9.33 0.51 11.45
CA GLY A 165 -8.55 1.02 12.56
C GLY A 165 -7.51 2.01 12.10
#